data_AF-A0AAN6N853-F1
#
_entry.id   AF-A0AAN6N853-F1
#
_cell.length_a   1.000
_cell.length_b   1.000
_cell.length_c   1.000
_cell.angle_alpha   90.00
_cell.angle_beta   90.00
_cell.angle_gamma   90.00
#
_symmetry.space_group_name_H-M   'P 1'
#
loop_
_entity.id
_entity.type
_entity.pdbx_description
1 polymer ?
#
loop_
_entity_poly.entity_id
_entity_poly.type
_entity_poly.pdbx_seq_one_letter_code
_entity_poly.pdbx_strand_id
1 'polypeptide(L)'
;MAYTHHDTPKKAMVRGTISFLEAERINHFKSRVFRHFGVPYASGYRALQAANSRRHHDDPEIDKQRGRKPILTDSLLHAARINKTWTLNYRKCITCLKSWRVEYATIMLARYPNKIHWYHIRFSNEAAIGHNFKSDLVFYNVLGNTNGKMSLKVYRDQILEKGPEAFILEEDNDSGHGIGKKNIIKDWKTAHNLKSYFNCSQSPDFLPIENAWNTLQSLAIKGWNRLSQDTINRWVDEMPQRLQDCIKNEGRMTGG
;
A
#
# COMPACT_ATOMS: atom_id res chain seq x y z
N MET A 1 -26.35 -17.84 18.84
CA MET A 1 -25.63 -18.75 17.92
C MET A 1 -24.24 -18.20 17.68
N ALA A 2 -23.21 -18.87 18.21
CA ALA A 2 -21.83 -18.40 18.16
C ALA A 2 -21.15 -18.87 16.86
N TYR A 3 -20.61 -17.94 16.08
CA TYR A 3 -19.79 -18.22 14.92
C TYR A 3 -18.36 -18.52 15.40
N THR A 4 -17.94 -19.79 15.38
CA THR A 4 -16.61 -20.20 15.83
C THR A 4 -15.66 -20.31 14.63
N HIS A 5 -14.54 -19.60 14.71
CA HIS A 5 -13.51 -19.46 13.68
C HIS A 5 -12.60 -20.70 13.57
N HIS A 6 -13.19 -21.91 13.55
CA HIS A 6 -12.50 -23.21 13.55
C HIS A 6 -12.78 -24.07 12.31
N ASP A 7 -13.24 -23.46 11.22
CA ASP A 7 -13.66 -24.16 10.00
C ASP A 7 -12.46 -24.56 9.10
N THR A 8 -11.26 -23.99 9.34
CA THR A 8 -10.04 -24.21 8.55
C THR A 8 -9.29 -25.50 8.90
N PRO A 9 -9.10 -25.90 10.17
CA PRO A 9 -8.39 -27.15 10.53
C PRO A 9 -9.16 -28.41 10.13
N LYS A 10 -10.49 -28.44 10.34
CA LYS A 10 -11.32 -29.61 10.01
C LYS A 10 -11.36 -29.90 8.51
N LYS A 11 -11.41 -28.85 7.68
CA LYS A 11 -11.35 -28.98 6.21
C LYS A 11 -9.97 -29.45 5.74
N ALA A 12 -8.89 -29.04 6.39
CA ALA A 12 -7.55 -29.55 6.11
C ALA A 12 -7.40 -31.04 6.47
N MET A 13 -7.96 -31.47 7.61
CA MET A 13 -7.98 -32.89 7.99
C MET A 13 -8.78 -33.74 6.99
N VAL A 14 -9.97 -33.28 6.57
CA VAL A 14 -10.75 -33.95 5.52
C VAL A 14 -9.93 -34.12 4.22
N ARG A 15 -9.19 -33.10 3.80
CA ARG A 15 -8.32 -33.17 2.61
C ARG A 15 -7.19 -34.18 2.80
N GLY A 16 -6.47 -34.09 3.91
CA GLY A 16 -5.34 -34.98 4.20
C GLY A 16 -5.78 -36.44 4.27
N THR A 17 -6.88 -36.73 4.97
CA THR A 17 -7.41 -38.09 5.09
C THR A 17 -7.89 -38.64 3.75
N ILE A 18 -8.62 -37.85 2.93
CA ILE A 18 -9.06 -38.32 1.61
C ILE A 18 -7.85 -38.52 0.68
N SER A 19 -6.89 -37.60 0.67
CA SER A 19 -5.66 -37.74 -0.13
C SER A 19 -4.86 -38.98 0.25
N PHE A 20 -4.76 -39.28 1.55
CA PHE A 20 -4.09 -40.48 2.04
C PHE A 20 -4.82 -41.76 1.61
N LEU A 21 -6.15 -41.83 1.81
CA LEU A 21 -6.95 -43.00 1.42
C LEU A 21 -6.91 -43.24 -0.09
N GLU A 22 -6.92 -42.18 -0.90
CA GLU A 22 -6.76 -42.26 -2.35
C GLU A 22 -5.35 -42.73 -2.74
N ALA A 23 -4.30 -42.23 -2.08
CA ALA A 23 -2.91 -42.63 -2.33
C ALA A 23 -2.66 -44.11 -1.99
N GLU A 24 -3.17 -44.58 -0.86
CA GLU A 24 -3.08 -45.98 -0.41
C GLU A 24 -4.07 -46.90 -1.14
N ARG A 25 -4.85 -46.38 -2.10
CA ARG A 25 -5.87 -47.11 -2.86
C ARG A 25 -6.90 -47.83 -1.98
N ILE A 26 -7.20 -47.25 -0.82
CA ILE A 26 -8.20 -47.77 0.11
C ILE A 26 -9.58 -47.29 -0.35
N ASN A 27 -10.47 -48.24 -0.61
CA ASN A 27 -11.87 -47.94 -0.94
C ASN A 27 -12.53 -47.19 0.22
N HIS A 28 -13.08 -46.01 -0.08
CA HIS A 28 -13.69 -45.15 0.93
C HIS A 28 -14.87 -44.37 0.34
N PHE A 29 -15.79 -43.97 1.23
CA PHE A 29 -16.88 -43.07 0.89
C PHE A 29 -16.57 -41.68 1.45
N LYS A 30 -16.41 -40.68 0.59
CA LYS A 30 -16.10 -39.28 0.98
C LYS A 30 -17.10 -38.73 2.02
N SER A 31 -18.36 -39.13 1.89
CA SER A 31 -19.43 -38.81 2.86
C SER A 31 -19.17 -39.32 4.28
N ARG A 32 -18.52 -40.48 4.44
CA ARG A 32 -18.15 -41.02 5.77
C ARG A 32 -17.00 -40.24 6.39
N VAL A 33 -16.03 -39.81 5.58
CA VAL A 33 -14.92 -38.97 6.04
C VAL A 33 -15.43 -37.60 6.49
N PHE A 34 -16.36 -36.99 5.74
CA PHE A 34 -16.98 -35.72 6.15
C PHE A 34 -17.71 -35.85 7.48
N ARG A 35 -18.50 -36.92 7.64
CA ARG A 35 -19.23 -37.21 8.88
C ARG A 35 -18.28 -37.41 10.06
N HIS A 36 -17.18 -38.14 9.87
CA HIS A 36 -16.18 -38.39 10.91
C HIS A 36 -15.59 -37.10 11.48
N PHE A 37 -15.28 -36.12 10.61
CA PHE A 37 -14.75 -34.82 11.04
C PHE A 37 -15.83 -33.76 11.34
N GLY A 38 -17.11 -34.13 11.33
CA GLY A 38 -18.23 -33.21 11.57
C GLY A 38 -18.35 -32.08 10.53
N VAL A 39 -17.92 -32.33 9.28
CA VAL A 39 -18.00 -31.36 8.19
C VAL A 39 -19.29 -31.61 7.38
N PRO A 40 -20.14 -30.59 7.17
CA PRO A 40 -21.32 -30.72 6.33
C PRO A 40 -20.97 -31.14 4.90
N TYR A 41 -21.81 -31.98 4.29
CA TYR A 41 -21.55 -32.59 2.97
C TYR A 41 -21.13 -31.58 1.89
N ALA A 42 -21.88 -30.48 1.74
CA ALA A 42 -21.58 -29.43 0.77
C ALA A 42 -20.25 -28.69 1.05
N SER A 43 -19.91 -28.52 2.33
CA SER A 43 -18.64 -27.90 2.76
C SER A 43 -17.45 -28.84 2.55
N GLY A 44 -17.65 -30.15 2.70
CA GLY A 44 -16.64 -31.18 2.43
C GLY A 44 -16.22 -31.18 0.96
N TYR A 45 -17.17 -31.15 0.02
CA TYR A 45 -16.86 -31.06 -1.41
C TYR A 45 -16.19 -29.73 -1.80
N ARG A 46 -16.62 -28.59 -1.21
CA ARG A 46 -15.92 -27.30 -1.41
C ARG A 46 -14.49 -27.34 -0.88
N ALA A 47 -14.24 -28.04 0.21
CA ALA A 47 -12.89 -28.24 0.70
C ALA A 47 -12.04 -29.00 -0.34
N LEU A 48 -12.56 -30.05 -0.97
CA LEU A 48 -11.84 -30.80 -2.01
C LEU A 48 -11.60 -29.98 -3.30
N GLN A 49 -12.54 -29.11 -3.69
CA GLN A 49 -12.42 -28.32 -4.93
C GLN A 49 -11.30 -27.27 -4.91
N ALA A 50 -10.98 -26.68 -3.75
CA ALA A 50 -9.93 -25.66 -3.66
C ALA A 50 -8.51 -26.22 -3.89
N ALA A 51 -8.36 -27.54 -4.07
CA ALA A 51 -7.11 -28.16 -4.51
C ALA A 51 -6.89 -28.06 -6.04
N ASN A 52 -7.94 -27.78 -6.83
CA ASN A 52 -7.86 -27.84 -8.30
C ASN A 52 -7.83 -26.51 -9.06
N SER A 53 -7.60 -25.37 -8.38
CA SER A 53 -7.26 -24.13 -9.10
C SER A 53 -6.61 -23.07 -8.20
N ARG A 54 -5.33 -23.29 -7.89
CA ARG A 54 -4.37 -22.18 -7.96
C ARG A 54 -3.30 -22.60 -8.95
N ARG A 55 -3.50 -22.23 -10.21
CA ARG A 55 -2.40 -22.18 -11.19
C ARG A 55 -1.34 -21.23 -10.61
N HIS A 56 -0.31 -21.78 -9.98
CA HIS A 56 0.93 -21.06 -9.82
C HIS A 56 1.55 -20.96 -11.22
N HIS A 57 1.67 -19.75 -11.74
CA HIS A 57 2.15 -19.50 -13.10
C HIS A 57 3.66 -19.75 -13.28
N ASP A 58 4.36 -20.06 -12.19
CA ASP A 58 5.83 -20.11 -12.08
C ASP A 58 6.29 -21.41 -11.39
N ASP A 59 5.99 -22.56 -11.98
CA ASP A 59 6.64 -23.82 -11.60
C ASP A 59 7.87 -24.04 -12.52
N PRO A 60 9.10 -23.98 -11.99
CA PRO A 60 10.32 -24.09 -12.77
C PRO A 60 10.65 -25.53 -13.21
N GLU A 61 9.93 -26.56 -12.71
CA GLU A 61 10.24 -27.96 -13.04
C GLU A 61 9.37 -28.54 -14.17
N ILE A 62 8.39 -27.78 -14.69
CA ILE A 62 7.50 -28.26 -15.77
C ILE A 62 7.89 -27.61 -17.11
N ASP A 63 8.53 -28.40 -17.99
CA ASP A 63 8.76 -28.02 -19.38
C ASP A 63 7.42 -27.89 -20.14
N LYS A 64 7.13 -26.67 -20.60
CA LYS A 64 5.85 -26.33 -21.26
C LYS A 64 5.86 -26.81 -22.70
N GLN A 65 5.52 -28.09 -22.93
CA GLN A 65 5.45 -28.68 -24.28
C GLN A 65 4.28 -28.23 -25.17
N ARG A 66 3.53 -27.17 -24.81
CA ARG A 66 2.50 -26.60 -25.69
C ARG A 66 2.53 -25.08 -25.72
N GLY A 67 3.07 -24.57 -26.82
CA GLY A 67 3.03 -23.17 -27.24
C GLY A 67 3.83 -23.03 -28.53
N ARG A 68 3.32 -22.26 -29.50
CA ARG A 68 4.08 -21.86 -30.69
C ARG A 68 5.40 -21.25 -30.22
N LYS A 69 6.55 -21.72 -30.76
CA LYS A 69 7.87 -21.15 -30.45
C LYS A 69 7.78 -19.62 -30.51
N PRO A 70 8.27 -18.89 -29.49
CA PRO A 70 8.13 -17.43 -29.46
C PRO A 70 8.78 -16.86 -30.72
N ILE A 71 8.03 -16.04 -31.47
CA ILE A 71 8.53 -15.37 -32.68
C ILE A 71 9.58 -14.31 -32.32
N LEU A 72 9.72 -13.97 -31.04
CA LEU A 72 10.46 -12.82 -30.57
C LEU A 72 11.47 -13.26 -29.50
N THR A 73 12.74 -12.91 -29.72
CA THR A 73 13.90 -13.21 -28.87
C THR A 73 13.87 -12.44 -27.55
N ASP A 74 14.68 -12.81 -26.56
CA ASP A 74 14.74 -12.18 -25.22
C ASP A 74 14.90 -10.65 -25.24
N SER A 75 15.53 -10.13 -26.29
CA SER A 75 15.60 -8.69 -26.59
C SER A 75 14.22 -8.01 -26.60
N LEU A 76 13.20 -8.68 -27.11
CA LEU A 76 11.83 -8.16 -27.24
C LEU A 76 10.99 -8.37 -25.98
N LEU A 77 11.35 -9.31 -25.10
CA LEU A 77 10.74 -9.44 -23.77
C LEU A 77 11.13 -8.26 -22.86
N HIS A 78 12.32 -7.69 -23.05
CA HIS A 78 12.72 -6.47 -22.35
C HIS A 78 11.90 -5.25 -22.84
N ALA A 79 11.62 -5.18 -24.14
CA ALA A 79 10.71 -4.18 -24.71
C ALA A 79 9.24 -4.36 -24.26
N ALA A 80 8.77 -5.60 -24.07
CA ALA A 80 7.37 -5.91 -23.73
C ALA A 80 7.00 -5.75 -22.24
N ARG A 81 7.98 -5.61 -21.33
CA ARG A 81 7.75 -5.13 -19.94
C ARG A 81 7.25 -3.69 -19.89
N ILE A 82 7.34 -2.99 -21.01
CA ILE A 82 6.85 -1.64 -21.23
C ILE A 82 5.60 -1.73 -22.12
N ASN A 83 4.46 -2.17 -21.57
CA ASN A 83 3.22 -2.28 -22.35
C ASN A 83 2.15 -1.31 -21.82
N LYS A 84 1.77 -0.34 -22.66
CA LYS A 84 0.60 0.59 -22.69
C LYS A 84 0.14 1.32 -21.42
N THR A 85 0.40 0.79 -20.24
CA THR A 85 0.19 1.36 -18.91
C THR A 85 1.52 1.21 -18.21
N TRP A 86 2.26 2.31 -18.06
CA TRP A 86 3.66 2.40 -17.63
C TRP A 86 3.86 2.03 -16.14
N THR A 87 3.41 0.84 -15.74
CA THR A 87 3.51 0.35 -14.36
C THR A 87 4.55 -0.76 -14.28
N LEU A 88 5.71 -0.43 -13.71
CA LEU A 88 6.62 -1.44 -13.18
C LEU A 88 5.89 -2.18 -12.04
N ASN A 89 5.92 -3.52 -12.07
CA ASN A 89 5.11 -4.35 -11.18
C ASN A 89 5.76 -4.41 -9.78
N TYR A 90 5.44 -3.44 -8.91
CA TYR A 90 6.12 -3.23 -7.63
C TYR A 90 5.53 -4.08 -6.49
N ARG A 91 6.19 -5.19 -6.16
CA ARG A 91 6.14 -5.83 -4.82
C ARG A 91 7.53 -6.38 -4.50
N LYS A 92 8.26 -5.83 -3.50
CA LYS A 92 9.34 -6.46 -2.67
C LYS A 92 10.32 -5.44 -2.02
N CYS A 93 11.18 -5.96 -1.13
CA CYS A 93 11.94 -5.33 -0.03
C CYS A 93 12.95 -4.20 -0.36
N ILE A 94 13.46 -3.54 0.70
CA ILE A 94 14.35 -2.35 0.65
C ILE A 94 15.67 -2.58 -0.11
N THR A 95 16.21 -3.80 -0.13
CA THR A 95 17.43 -4.15 -0.88
C THR A 95 17.17 -4.12 -2.38
N CYS A 96 15.97 -4.53 -2.81
CA CYS A 96 15.56 -4.39 -4.20
C CYS A 96 15.37 -2.91 -4.58
N LEU A 97 15.05 -2.01 -3.64
CA LEU A 97 14.80 -0.59 -3.94
C LEU A 97 16.00 0.09 -4.61
N LYS A 98 17.23 -0.22 -4.20
CA LYS A 98 18.44 0.33 -4.82
C LYS A 98 18.61 -0.17 -6.27
N SER A 99 18.43 -1.47 -6.50
CA SER A 99 18.50 -2.03 -7.86
C SER A 99 17.41 -1.46 -8.77
N TRP A 100 16.19 -1.25 -8.25
CA TRP A 100 15.09 -0.63 -9.00
C TRP A 100 15.39 0.81 -9.40
N ARG A 101 16.00 1.60 -8.50
CA ARG A 101 16.36 2.98 -8.79
C ARG A 101 17.37 3.07 -9.92
N VAL A 102 18.37 2.18 -9.94
CA VAL A 102 19.36 2.11 -11.03
C VAL A 102 18.70 1.68 -12.33
N GLU A 103 17.86 0.63 -12.32
CA GLU A 103 17.13 0.16 -13.52
C GLU A 103 16.24 1.26 -14.10
N TYR A 104 15.42 1.91 -13.26
CA TYR A 104 14.56 3.02 -13.67
C TYR A 104 15.37 4.18 -14.26
N ALA A 105 16.44 4.60 -13.58
CA ALA A 105 17.28 5.69 -14.04
C ALA A 105 17.95 5.36 -15.38
N THR A 106 18.37 4.11 -15.58
CA THR A 106 18.99 3.65 -16.83
C THR A 106 18.00 3.73 -17.99
N ILE A 107 16.78 3.21 -17.79
CA ILE A 107 15.72 3.24 -18.81
C ILE A 107 15.30 4.67 -19.15
N MET A 108 15.10 5.51 -18.13
CA MET A 108 14.64 6.89 -18.32
C MET A 108 15.72 7.77 -18.95
N LEU A 109 17.00 7.56 -18.61
CA LEU A 109 18.11 8.31 -19.21
C LEU A 109 18.32 7.90 -20.67
N ALA A 110 18.20 6.61 -21.01
CA ALA A 110 18.24 6.16 -22.39
C ALA A 110 17.10 6.77 -23.24
N ARG A 111 15.92 6.98 -22.63
CA ARG A 111 14.75 7.56 -23.29
C ARG A 111 14.78 9.09 -23.39
N TYR A 112 15.28 9.75 -22.35
CA TYR A 112 15.28 11.21 -22.21
C TYR A 112 16.68 11.70 -21.84
N PRO A 113 17.66 11.56 -22.75
CA PRO A 113 19.07 11.75 -22.44
C PRO A 113 19.45 13.21 -22.15
N ASN A 114 18.74 14.14 -22.78
CA ASN A 114 19.01 15.58 -22.69
C ASN A 114 17.83 16.33 -22.08
N LYS A 115 18.11 17.47 -21.44
CA LYS A 115 17.12 18.30 -20.72
C LYS A 115 15.88 18.68 -21.54
N ILE A 116 16.04 18.96 -22.84
CA ILE A 116 14.93 19.36 -23.73
C ILE A 116 13.83 18.29 -23.77
N HIS A 117 14.19 17.01 -23.64
CA HIS A 117 13.19 15.94 -23.61
C HIS A 117 12.31 15.98 -22.36
N TRP A 118 12.74 16.62 -21.28
CA TRP A 118 11.97 16.71 -20.04
C TRP A 118 10.96 17.86 -20.05
N TYR A 119 11.02 18.77 -21.03
CA TYR A 119 10.18 19.98 -21.05
C TYR A 119 8.68 19.69 -21.22
N HIS A 120 8.35 18.57 -21.87
CA HIS A 120 6.97 18.13 -22.07
C HIS A 120 6.45 17.21 -20.95
N ILE A 121 7.29 16.88 -19.96
CA ILE A 121 6.92 16.03 -18.83
C ILE A 121 6.29 16.90 -17.74
N ARG A 122 5.30 16.33 -17.04
CA ARG A 122 4.66 16.93 -15.86
C ARG A 122 4.83 15.98 -14.69
N PHE A 123 5.34 16.52 -13.59
CA PHE A 123 5.51 15.80 -12.32
C PHE A 123 4.37 16.24 -11.42
N SER A 124 3.55 15.31 -10.95
CA SER A 124 2.34 15.61 -10.18
C SER A 124 2.25 14.83 -8.88
N ASN A 125 1.79 15.50 -7.84
CA ASN A 125 1.20 14.93 -6.62
C ASN A 125 0.01 15.82 -6.19
N GLU A 126 0.01 16.43 -5.01
CA GLU A 126 -0.98 17.44 -4.60
C GLU A 126 -0.91 18.75 -5.43
N ALA A 127 0.14 18.90 -6.22
CA ALA A 127 0.30 19.92 -7.27
C ALA A 127 1.06 19.32 -8.47
N ALA A 128 1.11 20.01 -9.60
CA ALA A 128 1.86 19.61 -10.79
C ALA A 128 2.87 20.69 -11.22
N ILE A 129 4.07 20.24 -11.59
CA ILE A 129 5.16 21.09 -12.11
C ILE A 129 5.73 20.53 -13.42
N GLY A 130 6.30 21.41 -14.22
CA GLY A 130 7.06 21.07 -15.41
C GLY A 130 7.80 22.29 -15.93
N HIS A 131 8.55 22.11 -17.03
CA HIS A 131 9.21 23.25 -17.66
C HIS A 131 8.15 24.26 -18.17
N ASN A 132 8.29 25.52 -17.76
CA ASN A 132 7.32 26.60 -17.98
C ASN A 132 5.88 26.24 -17.56
N PHE A 133 5.73 25.39 -16.54
CA PHE A 133 4.43 25.00 -16.02
C PHE A 133 4.45 24.80 -14.51
N LYS A 134 3.44 25.36 -13.85
CA LYS A 134 3.17 25.18 -12.43
C LYS A 134 1.67 25.31 -12.22
N SER A 135 1.06 24.31 -11.60
CA SER A 135 -0.35 24.39 -11.17
C SER A 135 -0.47 25.05 -9.81
N ASP A 136 -1.71 25.33 -9.41
CA ASP A 136 -2.02 25.61 -8.01
C ASP A 136 -1.78 24.36 -7.14
N LEU A 137 -1.54 24.59 -5.84
CA LEU A 137 -1.50 23.54 -4.83
C LEU A 137 -2.93 23.20 -4.42
N VAL A 138 -3.29 21.93 -4.51
CA VAL A 138 -4.66 21.45 -4.25
C VAL A 138 -4.67 20.55 -3.03
N PHE A 139 -5.42 20.95 -2.00
CA PHE A 139 -5.81 20.07 -0.91
C PHE A 139 -7.19 19.51 -1.22
N TYR A 140 -7.35 18.19 -1.15
CA TYR A 140 -8.64 17.55 -1.39
C TYR A 140 -9.02 16.66 -0.21
N ASN A 141 -10.31 16.72 0.16
CA ASN A 141 -10.94 15.74 1.03
C ASN A 141 -11.91 14.93 0.17
N VAL A 142 -11.55 13.69 -0.15
CA VAL A 142 -12.45 12.79 -0.90
C VAL A 142 -13.42 12.17 0.09
N LEU A 143 -14.67 12.61 0.04
CA LEU A 143 -15.78 12.01 0.78
C LEU A 143 -15.81 10.49 0.52
N GLY A 144 -15.57 9.69 1.57
CA GLY A 144 -15.60 8.23 1.50
C GLY A 144 -14.26 7.52 1.23
N ASN A 145 -13.14 8.24 1.04
CA ASN A 145 -11.81 7.62 0.98
C ASN A 145 -11.12 7.67 2.36
N THR A 146 -10.99 6.52 3.04
CA THR A 146 -10.50 6.44 4.43
C THR A 146 -9.21 5.62 4.59
N ASN A 147 -8.15 5.89 3.85
CA ASN A 147 -6.88 5.15 4.01
C ASN A 147 -5.70 5.96 4.56
N GLY A 148 -5.93 7.20 5.02
CA GLY A 148 -4.97 7.98 5.79
C GLY A 148 -5.11 7.88 7.32
N LYS A 149 -5.91 6.91 7.83
CA LYS A 149 -6.22 6.82 9.26
C LYS A 149 -4.97 6.42 10.07
N MET A 150 -4.59 7.27 11.02
CA MET A 150 -3.58 6.96 12.02
C MET A 150 -4.03 5.75 12.84
N SER A 151 -3.15 4.75 13.00
CA SER A 151 -3.48 3.58 13.82
C SER A 151 -3.60 3.96 15.30
N LEU A 152 -4.43 3.23 16.05
CA LEU A 152 -4.59 3.43 17.50
C LEU A 152 -3.22 3.41 18.23
N LYS A 153 -2.31 2.51 17.83
CA LYS A 153 -1.00 2.42 18.45
C LYS A 153 -0.16 3.68 18.20
N VAL A 154 -0.17 4.19 16.96
CA VAL A 154 0.56 5.42 16.61
C VAL A 154 -0.03 6.63 17.33
N TYR A 155 -1.37 6.71 17.46
CA TYR A 155 -2.02 7.78 18.22
C TYR A 155 -1.56 7.79 19.68
N ARG A 156 -1.57 6.63 20.35
CA ARG A 156 -1.06 6.48 21.72
C ARG A 156 0.42 6.91 21.83
N ASP A 157 1.28 6.26 21.06
CA ASP A 157 2.75 6.37 21.20
C ASP A 157 3.27 7.76 20.79
N GLN A 158 2.61 8.42 19.83
CA GLN A 158 3.11 9.69 19.27
C GLN A 158 2.35 10.93 19.74
N ILE A 159 1.08 10.81 20.12
CA ILE A 159 0.28 11.96 20.56
C ILE A 159 0.12 11.93 22.07
N LEU A 160 -0.41 10.84 22.63
CA LEU A 160 -0.77 10.80 24.05
C LEU A 160 0.44 10.67 24.97
N GLU A 161 1.39 9.77 24.67
CA GLU A 161 2.60 9.57 25.49
C GLU A 161 3.55 10.78 25.48
N LYS A 162 3.42 11.66 24.48
CA LYS A 162 4.21 12.90 24.38
C LYS A 162 3.50 14.12 24.96
N GLY A 163 2.26 13.97 25.43
CA GLY A 163 1.50 15.04 26.05
C GLY A 163 2.09 15.45 27.39
N PRO A 164 1.75 16.65 27.89
CA PRO A 164 2.13 17.08 29.24
C PRO A 164 1.49 16.18 30.30
N GLU A 165 2.05 16.12 31.51
CA GLU A 165 1.60 15.18 32.55
C GLU A 165 0.19 15.46 33.09
N ALA A 166 -0.31 16.69 32.97
CA ALA A 166 -1.62 17.08 33.51
C ALA A 166 -2.36 18.03 32.55
N PHE A 167 -3.32 17.49 31.80
CA PHE A 167 -4.22 18.26 30.94
C PHE A 167 -5.58 17.56 30.78
N ILE A 168 -6.56 18.28 30.24
CA ILE A 168 -7.83 17.71 29.79
C ILE A 168 -7.78 17.64 28.27
N LEU A 169 -7.98 16.44 27.71
CA LEU A 169 -7.96 16.20 26.27
C LEU A 169 -9.36 16.36 25.68
N GLU A 170 -9.50 17.29 24.73
CA GLU A 170 -10.68 17.39 23.86
C GLU A 170 -10.40 16.66 22.54
N GLU A 171 -11.35 15.85 22.08
CA GLU A 171 -11.26 15.11 20.82
C GLU A 171 -12.55 15.18 20.00
N ASP A 172 -12.43 14.98 18.69
CA ASP A 172 -13.58 14.73 17.83
C ASP A 172 -14.08 13.28 17.96
N ASN A 173 -15.18 12.98 17.26
CA ASN A 173 -15.78 11.65 17.27
C ASN A 173 -15.17 10.67 16.24
N ASP A 174 -13.88 10.78 15.90
CA ASP A 174 -13.25 9.73 15.08
C ASP A 174 -13.08 8.42 15.86
N SER A 175 -13.31 7.31 15.15
CA SER A 175 -13.10 5.94 15.64
C SER A 175 -11.74 5.68 16.31
N GLY A 176 -10.70 6.43 15.89
CA GLY A 176 -9.35 6.37 16.42
C GLY A 176 -9.22 6.85 17.87
N HIS A 177 -10.15 7.67 18.36
CA HIS A 177 -10.05 8.33 19.66
C HIS A 177 -10.66 7.56 20.84
N GLY A 178 -11.19 6.35 20.61
CA GLY A 178 -11.61 5.47 21.71
C GLY A 178 -13.10 5.14 21.80
N ILE A 179 -13.89 5.43 20.76
CA ILE A 179 -15.36 5.30 20.79
C ILE A 179 -15.83 3.83 20.85
N GLY A 180 -15.02 2.89 20.35
CA GLY A 180 -15.34 1.45 20.35
C GLY A 180 -15.27 0.78 21.73
N LYS A 181 -16.07 -0.27 21.94
CA LYS A 181 -16.13 -1.04 23.21
C LYS A 181 -14.81 -1.70 23.61
N LYS A 182 -13.97 -2.09 22.64
CA LYS A 182 -12.62 -2.62 22.84
C LYS A 182 -11.65 -1.72 22.09
N ASN A 183 -11.05 -0.76 22.78
CA ASN A 183 -10.14 0.20 22.16
C ASN A 183 -8.99 0.52 23.10
N ILE A 184 -7.76 0.24 22.66
CA ILE A 184 -6.53 0.42 23.45
C ILE A 184 -6.34 1.87 23.92
N ILE A 185 -6.89 2.85 23.22
CA ILE A 185 -6.82 4.27 23.60
C ILE A 185 -7.66 4.53 24.84
N LYS A 186 -8.87 3.95 24.90
CA LYS A 186 -9.74 4.09 26.07
C LYS A 186 -9.12 3.45 27.31
N ASP A 187 -8.54 2.26 27.15
CA ASP A 187 -7.85 1.56 28.23
C ASP A 187 -6.64 2.36 28.70
N TRP A 188 -5.84 2.92 27.78
CA TRP A 188 -4.68 3.74 28.10
C TRP A 188 -5.07 5.01 28.86
N LYS A 189 -6.07 5.76 28.39
CA LYS A 189 -6.55 6.99 29.06
C LYS A 189 -6.99 6.71 30.50
N THR A 190 -7.69 5.59 30.70
CA THR A 190 -8.13 5.14 32.03
C THR A 190 -6.94 4.81 32.93
N ALA A 191 -5.98 4.03 32.43
CA ALA A 191 -4.78 3.63 33.17
C ALA A 191 -3.88 4.81 33.57
N HIS A 192 -3.89 5.89 32.79
CA HIS A 192 -3.11 7.11 33.05
C HIS A 192 -3.94 8.21 33.74
N ASN A 193 -5.19 7.92 34.13
CA ASN A 193 -6.10 8.89 34.73
C ASN A 193 -6.25 10.19 33.90
N LEU A 194 -6.15 10.08 32.58
CA LEU A 194 -6.29 11.22 31.68
C LEU A 194 -7.75 11.65 31.62
N LYS A 195 -8.02 12.91 31.98
CA LYS A 195 -9.33 13.51 31.77
C LYS A 195 -9.50 13.81 30.30
N SER A 196 -10.57 13.31 29.68
CA SER A 196 -10.88 13.58 28.28
C SER A 196 -12.38 13.70 28.04
N TYR A 197 -12.78 14.47 27.03
CA TYR A 197 -14.15 14.54 26.54
C TYR A 197 -14.19 14.60 25.01
N PHE A 198 -15.32 14.16 24.45
CA PHE A 198 -15.57 14.28 23.02
C PHE A 198 -16.40 15.53 22.74
N ASN A 199 -16.02 16.28 21.72
CA ASN A 199 -16.79 17.42 21.24
C ASN A 199 -18.02 16.96 20.42
N CYS A 200 -18.90 17.90 20.10
CA CYS A 200 -20.07 17.69 19.27
C CYS A 200 -19.68 17.15 17.89
N SER A 201 -20.42 16.15 17.42
CA SER A 201 -20.17 15.53 16.12
C SER A 201 -20.34 16.55 15.00
N GLN A 202 -19.41 16.55 14.03
CA GLN A 202 -19.44 17.44 12.85
C GLN A 202 -19.38 18.94 13.19
N SER A 203 -18.75 19.32 14.31
CA SER A 203 -18.54 20.71 14.72
C SER A 203 -17.06 21.11 14.68
N PRO A 204 -16.41 21.13 13.51
CA PRO A 204 -15.00 21.51 13.39
C PRO A 204 -14.74 22.98 13.76
N ASP A 205 -15.77 23.83 13.69
CA ASP A 205 -15.74 25.22 14.13
C ASP A 205 -15.46 25.40 15.62
N PHE A 206 -15.73 24.37 16.43
CA PHE A 206 -15.43 24.38 17.87
C PHE A 206 -14.06 23.82 18.22
N LEU A 207 -13.29 23.37 17.23
CA LEU A 207 -11.96 22.79 17.41
C LEU A 207 -10.89 23.84 17.06
N PRO A 208 -10.21 24.49 18.02
CA PRO A 208 -9.18 25.49 17.71
C PRO A 208 -8.02 24.93 16.89
N ILE A 209 -7.80 23.61 16.94
CA ILE A 209 -6.80 22.93 16.11
C ILE A 209 -7.12 23.02 14.61
N GLU A 210 -8.39 23.17 14.23
CA GLU A 210 -8.78 23.42 12.83
C GLU A 210 -8.28 24.80 12.36
N ASN A 211 -8.24 25.81 13.23
CA ASN A 211 -7.64 27.11 12.90
C ASN A 211 -6.12 26.99 12.68
N ALA A 212 -5.44 26.18 13.49
CA ALA A 212 -4.02 25.90 13.31
C ALA A 212 -3.77 25.18 11.97
N TRP A 213 -4.61 24.20 11.62
CA TRP A 213 -4.52 23.48 10.35
C TRP A 213 -4.80 24.37 9.14
N ASN A 214 -5.85 25.18 9.19
CA ASN A 214 -6.16 26.18 8.15
C ASN A 214 -5.02 27.19 7.97
N THR A 215 -4.37 27.59 9.07
CA THR A 215 -3.19 28.45 9.02
C THR A 215 -2.02 27.76 8.30
N LEU A 216 -1.76 26.48 8.62
CA LEU A 216 -0.72 25.69 7.96
C LEU A 216 -0.98 25.51 6.45
N GLN A 217 -2.22 25.21 6.06
CA GLN A 217 -2.59 25.15 4.65
C GLN A 217 -2.35 26.50 3.95
N SER A 218 -2.74 27.61 4.58
CA SER A 218 -2.48 28.96 4.05
C SER A 218 -0.98 29.22 3.87
N LEU A 219 -0.16 28.83 4.85
CA LEU A 219 1.29 28.96 4.76
C LEU A 219 1.89 28.09 3.65
N ALA A 220 1.40 26.86 3.48
CA ALA A 220 1.82 25.98 2.40
C ALA A 220 1.47 26.57 1.02
N ILE A 221 0.26 27.12 0.85
CA ILE A 221 -0.15 27.82 -0.37
C ILE A 221 0.73 29.05 -0.63
N LYS A 222 1.00 29.85 0.40
CA LYS A 222 1.90 31.02 0.28
C LYS A 222 3.32 30.60 -0.11
N GLY A 223 3.85 29.56 0.51
CA GLY A 223 5.15 28.97 0.19
C GLY A 223 5.20 28.47 -1.24
N TRP A 224 4.16 27.74 -1.67
CA TRP A 224 3.99 27.30 -3.04
C TRP A 224 4.01 28.47 -4.00
N ASN A 225 3.21 29.51 -3.78
CA ASN A 225 3.11 30.66 -4.68
C ASN A 225 4.43 31.44 -4.80
N ARG A 226 5.26 31.46 -3.75
CA ARG A 226 6.59 32.07 -3.78
C ARG A 226 7.63 31.29 -4.58
N LEU A 227 7.43 29.99 -4.81
CA LEU A 227 8.34 29.18 -5.62
C LEU A 227 8.32 29.66 -7.07
N SER A 228 9.44 30.19 -7.57
CA SER A 228 9.52 30.74 -8.92
C SER A 228 9.53 29.66 -10.00
N GLN A 229 8.98 30.00 -11.18
CA GLN A 229 9.04 29.12 -12.34
C GLN A 229 10.48 28.84 -12.78
N ASP A 230 11.39 29.81 -12.63
CA ASP A 230 12.82 29.62 -12.96
C ASP A 230 13.49 28.55 -12.09
N THR A 231 13.10 28.48 -10.81
CA THR A 231 13.60 27.43 -9.91
C THR A 231 13.09 26.05 -10.34
N ILE A 232 11.80 25.96 -10.71
CA ILE A 232 11.21 24.73 -11.25
C ILE A 232 11.90 24.31 -12.55
N ASN A 233 12.12 25.25 -13.47
CA ASN A 233 12.80 24.97 -14.74
C ASN A 233 14.20 24.41 -14.51
N ARG A 234 14.95 24.95 -13.55
CA ARG A 234 16.27 24.43 -13.16
C ARG A 234 16.22 22.99 -12.68
N TRP A 235 15.25 22.65 -11.82
CA TRP A 235 15.08 21.27 -11.36
C TRP A 235 14.71 20.30 -12.49
N VAL A 236 13.90 20.75 -13.46
CA VAL A 236 13.58 19.95 -14.66
C VAL A 236 14.82 19.78 -15.54
N ASP A 237 15.62 20.83 -15.72
CA ASP A 237 16.88 20.81 -16.48
C ASP A 237 17.90 19.82 -15.88
N GLU A 238 17.90 19.66 -14.56
CA GLU A 238 18.77 18.75 -13.82
C GLU A 238 18.35 17.27 -13.87
N MET A 239 17.18 16.93 -14.43
CA MET A 239 16.67 15.55 -14.42
C MET A 239 17.65 14.52 -15.01
N PRO A 240 18.29 14.74 -16.18
CA PRO A 240 19.30 13.82 -16.68
C PRO A 240 20.45 13.59 -15.68
N GLN A 241 20.94 14.65 -15.05
CA GLN A 241 22.01 14.57 -14.06
C GLN A 241 21.56 13.79 -12.82
N ARG A 242 20.34 14.04 -12.32
CA ARG A 242 19.76 13.29 -11.18
C ARG A 242 19.69 11.78 -11.46
N LEU A 243 19.38 11.38 -12.69
CA LEU A 243 19.38 9.96 -13.08
C LEU A 243 20.81 9.40 -13.21
N GLN A 244 21.73 10.15 -13.80
CA GLN A 244 23.15 9.75 -13.88
C GLN A 244 23.76 9.56 -12.49
N ASP A 245 23.51 10.48 -11.57
CA ASP A 245 23.98 10.41 -10.19
C ASP A 245 23.35 9.22 -9.45
N CYS A 246 22.09 8.90 -9.73
CA CYS A 246 21.43 7.72 -9.17
C CYS A 246 22.11 6.42 -9.63
N ILE A 247 22.52 6.33 -10.91
CA ILE A 247 23.25 5.17 -11.45
C ILE A 247 24.65 5.11 -10.82
N LYS A 248 25.39 6.22 -10.84
CA LYS A 248 26.74 6.33 -10.29
C LYS A 248 26.81 5.96 -8.81
N ASN A 249 25.78 6.31 -8.04
CA ASN A 249 25.69 6.01 -6.62
C ASN A 249 24.97 4.69 -6.31
N GLU A 250 24.83 3.78 -7.27
CA GLU A 250 24.23 2.45 -7.09
C GLU A 250 22.82 2.52 -6.46
N GLY A 251 22.03 3.51 -6.87
CA GLY A 251 20.66 3.71 -6.38
C GLY A 251 20.56 4.29 -4.97
N ARG A 252 21.66 4.75 -4.37
CA ARG A 252 21.60 5.54 -3.12
C ARG A 252 20.96 6.90 -3.37
N MET A 253 20.43 7.50 -2.30
CA MET A 253 19.85 8.84 -2.40
C MET A 253 20.94 9.84 -2.78
N THR A 254 20.69 10.59 -3.83
CA THR A 254 21.51 11.73 -4.24
C THR A 254 21.01 12.97 -3.50
N GLY A 255 21.91 13.90 -3.16
CA GLY A 255 21.54 15.16 -2.50
C GLY A 255 20.59 15.98 -3.37
N GLY A 256 19.59 16.59 -2.72
CA GLY A 256 18.53 17.39 -3.36
C GLY A 256 19.03 18.71 -3.92
#